data_AF-S7NS64-F1
#
_entry.id   AF-S7NS64-F1
#
_cell.length_a   1.000
_cell.length_b   1.000
_cell.length_c   1.000
_cell.angle_alpha   90.00
_cell.angle_beta   90.00
_cell.angle_gamma   90.00
#
_symmetry.space_group_name_H-M   'P 1'
#
loop_
_entity.id
_entity.type
_entity.pdbx_description
1 polymer ?
#
loop_
_entity_poly.entity_id
_entity_poly.type
_entity_poly.pdbx_seq_one_letter_code
_entity_poly.pdbx_strand_id
1 'polypeptide(L)'
;MAPEVWEGHYTAKADIFALGIIIWAMLERITFIDTETKKELLGSYVKQGTEIVPVGEALLENPKMELLIPVKKKSMNGRMKQLIKEMLAANPQDRPDAFELELRLVQIAFKDSSWET
;
A
#
# COMPACT_ATOMS: atom_id res chain seq x y z
N MET A 1 4.42 -1.67 8.55
CA MET A 1 5.26 -0.48 8.73
C MET A 1 6.00 -0.19 7.43
N ALA A 2 6.42 1.06 7.18
CA ALA A 2 7.25 1.43 6.04
C ALA A 2 8.70 0.92 6.21
N PRO A 3 9.49 0.76 5.13
CA PRO A 3 10.88 0.28 5.21
C PRO A 3 11.73 1.03 6.23
N GLU A 4 11.75 2.36 6.17
CA GLU A 4 12.58 3.20 7.01
C GLU A 4 12.19 3.17 8.50
N VAL A 5 10.96 2.74 8.82
CA VAL A 5 10.49 2.61 10.20
C VAL A 5 11.17 1.44 10.91
N TRP A 6 11.52 0.38 10.17
CA TRP A 6 12.29 -0.75 10.71
C TRP A 6 13.73 -0.33 11.08
N GLU A 7 14.23 0.75 10.48
CA GLU A 7 15.50 1.38 10.82
C GLU A 7 15.34 2.48 11.90
N GLY A 8 14.13 2.68 12.43
CA GLY A 8 13.83 3.65 13.49
C GLY A 8 13.44 5.06 13.00
N HIS A 9 13.26 5.27 11.70
CA HIS A 9 12.92 6.58 11.14
C HIS A 9 11.41 6.74 10.91
N TYR A 10 10.77 7.52 11.78
CA TYR A 10 9.35 7.86 11.66
C TYR A 10 9.18 9.21 10.97
N THR A 11 8.47 9.23 9.84
CA THR A 11 8.27 10.43 9.03
C THR A 11 6.84 10.50 8.50
N ALA A 12 6.41 11.69 8.04
CA ALA A 12 5.12 11.82 7.35
C ALA A 12 5.03 10.93 6.10
N LYS A 13 6.17 10.61 5.44
CA LYS A 13 6.19 9.69 4.30
C LYS A 13 5.97 8.24 4.72
N ALA A 14 6.30 7.86 5.95
CA ALA A 14 5.96 6.55 6.50
C ALA A 14 4.44 6.39 6.70
N ASP A 15 3.75 7.47 7.07
CA ASP A 15 2.28 7.48 7.16
C ASP A 15 1.62 7.32 5.79
N ILE A 16 2.16 7.96 4.75
CA ILE A 16 1.71 7.76 3.35
C ILE A 16 1.84 6.29 2.95
N PHE A 17 2.95 5.63 3.29
CA PHE A 17 3.13 4.21 3.04
C PHE A 17 2.10 3.36 3.80
N ALA A 18 1.89 3.64 5.10
CA ALA A 18 0.93 2.91 5.92
C ALA A 18 -0.51 3.05 5.37
N LEU A 19 -0.90 4.27 4.95
CA LEU A 19 -2.15 4.53 4.25
C LEU A 19 -2.26 3.72 2.95
N GLY A 20 -1.16 3.58 2.20
CA GLY A 20 -1.11 2.78 0.98
C GLY A 20 -1.42 1.31 1.24
N ILE A 21 -0.87 0.74 2.32
CA ILE A 21 -1.17 -0.63 2.76
C ILE A 21 -2.65 -0.77 3.13
N ILE A 22 -3.20 0.18 3.90
CA ILE A 22 -4.60 0.14 4.34
C ILE A 22 -5.54 0.21 3.13
N ILE A 23 -5.36 1.17 2.24
CA ILE A 23 -6.21 1.33 1.04
C ILE A 23 -6.12 0.09 0.16
N TRP A 24 -4.92 -0.42 -0.09
CA TRP A 24 -4.74 -1.63 -0.88
C TRP A 24 -5.44 -2.84 -0.24
N ALA A 25 -5.23 -3.06 1.06
CA ALA A 25 -5.87 -4.14 1.80
C ALA A 25 -7.39 -4.03 1.78
N MET A 26 -7.96 -2.82 1.91
CA MET A 26 -9.40 -2.60 1.84
C MET A 26 -9.97 -2.89 0.44
N LEU A 27 -9.32 -2.39 -0.62
CA LEU A 27 -9.78 -2.57 -2.00
C LEU A 27 -9.75 -4.03 -2.44
N GLU A 28 -8.75 -4.80 -1.98
CA GLU A 28 -8.59 -6.19 -2.39
C GLU A 28 -9.04 -7.22 -1.34
N ARG A 29 -9.50 -6.75 -0.19
CA ARG A 29 -9.90 -7.54 0.99
C ARG A 29 -8.76 -8.46 1.46
N ILE A 30 -7.58 -7.87 1.61
CA ILE A 30 -6.38 -8.57 2.10
C ILE A 30 -6.39 -8.50 3.62
N THR A 31 -6.50 -9.65 4.26
CA THR A 31 -6.50 -9.77 5.72
C THR A 31 -5.49 -10.83 6.17
N PHE A 32 -5.12 -10.76 7.44
CA PHE A 32 -4.34 -11.78 8.13
C PHE A 32 -4.86 -11.96 9.55
N ILE A 33 -4.60 -13.12 10.14
CA ILE A 33 -4.90 -13.38 11.54
C ILE A 33 -3.65 -13.07 12.35
N ASP A 34 -3.75 -12.08 13.23
CA ASP A 34 -2.69 -11.75 14.15
C ASP A 34 -2.44 -12.89 15.15
N THR A 35 -1.18 -13.30 15.29
CA THR A 35 -0.83 -14.51 16.05
C THR A 35 -1.05 -14.33 17.55
N GLU A 36 -0.92 -13.12 18.07
CA GLU A 36 -1.03 -12.81 19.49
C GLU A 36 -2.49 -12.59 19.90
N THR A 37 -3.16 -11.66 19.22
CA THR A 37 -4.52 -11.22 19.56
C THR A 37 -5.61 -12.10 18.95
N LYS A 38 -5.26 -12.97 17.99
CA LYS A 38 -6.20 -13.79 17.19
C LYS A 38 -7.22 -12.98 16.39
N LYS A 39 -6.99 -11.68 16.22
CA LYS A 39 -7.87 -10.80 15.45
C LYS A 39 -7.54 -10.87 13.97
N GLU A 40 -8.57 -10.79 13.15
CA GLU A 40 -8.40 -10.54 11.73
C GLU A 40 -8.12 -9.05 11.52
N LEU A 41 -6.99 -8.74 10.89
CA LEU A 41 -6.51 -7.39 10.64
C LEU A 41 -6.31 -7.16 9.15
N LEU A 42 -6.47 -5.92 8.72
CA LEU A 42 -6.08 -5.46 7.39
C LEU A 42 -4.56 -5.31 7.33
N GLY A 43 -3.94 -5.89 6.32
CA GLY A 43 -2.50 -5.82 6.14
C GLY A 43 -2.08 -6.52 4.85
N SER A 44 -0.87 -6.21 4.38
CA SER A 44 -0.29 -6.86 3.21
C SER A 44 1.07 -7.45 3.59
N TYR A 45 1.25 -8.71 3.20
CA TYR A 45 2.44 -9.52 3.48
C TYR A 45 2.92 -10.16 2.19
N VAL A 46 4.22 -10.44 2.13
CA VAL A 46 4.81 -11.20 1.03
C VAL A 46 5.41 -12.49 1.58
N LYS A 47 5.34 -13.54 0.77
CA LYS A 47 5.99 -14.81 1.09
C LYS A 47 7.44 -14.74 0.62
N GLN A 48 8.37 -14.78 1.56
CA GLN A 48 9.80 -14.90 1.31
C GLN A 48 10.25 -16.32 1.69
N GLY A 49 10.44 -17.19 0.70
CA GLY A 49 10.75 -18.60 0.94
C GLY A 49 9.64 -19.30 1.72
N THR A 50 9.92 -19.69 2.98
CA THR A 50 8.96 -20.30 3.90
C THR A 50 8.28 -19.29 4.83
N GLU A 51 8.77 -18.05 4.90
CA GLU A 51 8.32 -17.03 5.83
C GLU A 51 7.31 -16.07 5.20
N ILE A 52 6.46 -15.49 6.04
CA ILE A 52 5.50 -14.45 5.68
C ILE A 52 5.94 -13.19 6.42
N VAL A 53 6.42 -12.20 5.67
CA VAL A 53 6.95 -10.96 6.23
C VAL A 53 6.11 -9.77 5.79
N PRO A 54 5.97 -8.72 6.62
CA PRO A 54 5.32 -7.48 6.24
C PRO A 54 5.97 -6.86 5.00
N VAL A 55 5.16 -6.27 4.12
CA VAL A 55 5.64 -5.67 2.85
C VAL A 55 6.79 -4.67 3.06
N GLY A 56 6.74 -3.85 4.11
CA GLY A 56 7.81 -2.86 4.36
C GLY A 56 9.15 -3.48 4.73
N GLU A 57 9.16 -4.61 5.44
CA GLU A 57 10.39 -5.35 5.76
C GLU A 57 10.98 -5.96 4.48
N ALA A 58 10.14 -6.59 3.66
CA ALA A 58 10.58 -7.14 2.38
C ALA A 58 11.10 -6.08 1.41
N LEU A 59 10.52 -4.88 1.40
CA LEU A 59 11.01 -3.76 0.60
C LEU A 59 12.29 -3.15 1.15
N LEU A 60 12.55 -3.24 2.46
CA LEU A 60 13.83 -2.85 3.05
C LEU A 60 14.94 -3.80 2.55
N GLU A 61 14.69 -5.10 2.58
CA GLU A 61 15.64 -6.12 2.10
C GLU A 61 15.83 -6.08 0.57
N ASN A 62 14.75 -5.87 -0.18
CA ASN A 62 14.77 -5.77 -1.64
C ASN A 62 13.95 -4.56 -2.13
N PRO A 63 14.56 -3.37 -2.22
CA PRO A 63 13.89 -2.15 -2.67
C PRO A 63 13.33 -2.20 -4.10
N LYS A 64 13.79 -3.16 -4.91
CA LYS A 64 13.34 -3.37 -6.30
C LYS A 64 12.26 -4.44 -6.43
N MET A 65 11.80 -5.01 -5.32
CA MET A 65 10.72 -6.00 -5.34
C MET A 65 9.46 -5.39 -5.97
N GLU A 66 8.91 -6.08 -6.97
CA GLU A 66 7.65 -5.68 -7.57
C GLU A 66 6.46 -6.17 -6.74
N LEU A 67 5.64 -5.25 -6.27
CA LEU A 67 4.38 -5.59 -5.63
C LEU A 67 3.32 -5.94 -6.68
N LEU A 68 2.65 -7.08 -6.48
CA LEU A 68 1.55 -7.53 -7.33
C LEU A 68 0.27 -6.72 -7.05
N ILE A 69 0.20 -5.52 -7.65
CA ILE A 69 -0.93 -4.59 -7.49
C ILE A 69 -1.62 -4.38 -8.84
N PRO A 70 -2.93 -4.67 -8.96
CA PRO A 70 -3.72 -5.46 -8.02
C PRO A 70 -3.31 -6.94 -8.02
N VAL A 71 -3.54 -7.64 -6.90
CA VAL A 71 -3.45 -9.10 -6.78
C VAL A 71 -4.48 -9.73 -7.72
N LYS A 72 -5.68 -9.16 -7.82
CA LYS A 72 -6.73 -9.58 -8.74
C LYS A 72 -6.78 -8.63 -9.94
N LYS A 73 -6.43 -9.11 -11.14
CA LYS A 73 -6.30 -8.30 -12.39
C LYS A 73 -7.46 -7.32 -12.72
N LYS A 74 -8.66 -7.48 -12.14
CA LYS A 74 -9.86 -6.65 -12.39
C LYS A 74 -10.37 -5.86 -11.18
N SER A 75 -9.71 -5.91 -10.02
CA SER A 75 -10.22 -5.28 -8.78
C SER A 75 -10.01 -3.76 -8.70
N MET A 76 -9.14 -3.20 -9.54
CA MET A 76 -8.61 -1.85 -9.33
C MET A 76 -8.42 -1.11 -10.66
N ASN A 77 -8.90 0.13 -10.72
CA ASN A 77 -8.68 1.01 -11.87
C ASN A 77 -7.18 1.39 -11.99
N GLY A 78 -6.74 1.74 -13.20
CA GLY A 78 -5.32 2.02 -13.48
C GLY A 78 -4.74 3.19 -12.68
N ARG A 79 -5.54 4.21 -12.37
CA ARG A 79 -5.12 5.40 -11.63
C ARG A 79 -4.88 5.10 -10.15
N MET A 80 -5.79 4.35 -9.54
CA MET A 80 -5.68 3.86 -8.17
C MET A 80 -4.50 2.90 -8.03
N LYS A 81 -4.31 1.99 -9.00
CA LYS A 81 -3.13 1.12 -9.07
C LYS A 81 -1.84 1.91 -9.06
N GLN A 82 -1.74 2.94 -9.89
CA GLN A 82 -0.55 3.77 -9.97
C GLN A 82 -0.31 4.54 -8.66
N LEU A 83 -1.36 5.15 -8.09
CA LEU A 83 -1.27 5.86 -6.82
C LEU A 83 -0.79 4.95 -5.68
N ILE A 84 -1.35 3.76 -5.53
CA ILE A 84 -0.93 2.81 -4.50
C ILE A 84 0.53 2.39 -4.69
N LYS A 85 0.98 2.17 -5.94
CA LYS A 85 2.39 1.87 -6.22
C LYS A 85 3.34 2.97 -5.75
N GLU A 86 2.97 4.24 -5.97
CA GLU A 86 3.78 5.38 -5.54
C GLU A 86 3.74 5.55 -4.02
N MET A 87 2.58 5.38 -3.37
CA MET A 87 2.48 5.37 -1.91
C MET A 87 3.37 4.28 -1.27
N LEU A 88 3.49 3.13 -1.93
CA LEU A 88 4.27 1.97 -1.46
C LEU A 88 5.72 1.94 -1.99
N ALA A 89 6.23 3.05 -2.53
CA ALA A 89 7.62 3.13 -2.98
C ALA A 89 8.60 2.90 -1.81
N ALA A 90 9.65 2.11 -2.05
CA ALA A 90 10.67 1.84 -1.03
C ALA A 90 11.37 3.14 -0.59
N ASN A 91 11.75 3.98 -1.55
CA ASN A 91 12.31 5.30 -1.29
C ASN A 91 11.20 6.30 -0.88
N PRO A 92 11.27 6.93 0.31
CA PRO A 92 10.26 7.87 0.79
C PRO A 92 10.04 9.10 -0.11
N GLN A 93 11.05 9.51 -0.89
CA GLN A 93 10.95 10.68 -1.77
C GLN A 93 10.08 10.44 -3.00
N ASP A 94 9.90 9.18 -3.41
CA ASP A 94 9.07 8.81 -4.55
C ASP A 94 7.59 8.70 -4.19
N ARG A 95 7.27 8.80 -2.90
CA ARG A 95 5.88 8.80 -2.40
C ARG A 95 5.29 10.20 -2.53
N PRO A 96 3.99 10.36 -2.78
CA PRO A 96 3.33 11.67 -2.72
C PRO A 96 3.40 12.25 -1.30
N ASP A 97 3.16 13.55 -1.15
CA ASP A 97 2.80 14.11 0.16
C ASP A 97 1.28 13.97 0.44
N ALA A 98 0.86 14.35 1.65
CA ALA A 98 -0.53 14.20 2.06
C ALA A 98 -1.52 15.05 1.22
N PHE A 99 -1.08 16.24 0.79
CA PHE A 99 -1.91 17.14 -0.01
C PHE A 99 -2.07 16.60 -1.44
N GLU A 100 -0.98 16.15 -2.05
CA GLU A 100 -1.02 15.51 -3.36
C GLU A 100 -1.87 14.24 -3.33
N LEU A 101 -1.72 13.42 -2.29
CA LEU A 101 -2.50 12.20 -2.09
C LEU A 101 -4.01 12.51 -2.03
N GLU A 102 -4.43 13.47 -1.21
CA GLU A 102 -5.83 13.87 -1.08
C GLU A 102 -6.41 14.31 -2.43
N LEU A 103 -5.72 15.23 -3.12
CA LEU A 103 -6.15 15.75 -4.40
C LEU A 103 -6.35 14.62 -5.43
N ARG A 104 -5.44 13.65 -5.47
CA ARG A 104 -5.51 12.53 -6.40
C ARG A 104 -6.61 11.53 -6.05
N LEU A 105 -6.83 11.25 -4.77
CA LEU A 105 -7.95 10.40 -4.33
C LEU A 105 -9.30 11.02 -4.69
N VAL A 106 -9.46 12.33 -4.44
CA VAL A 106 -10.64 13.11 -4.85
C VAL A 106 -10.85 13.00 -6.36
N GLN A 107 -9.83 13.26 -7.17
CA GLN A 107 -9.93 13.16 -8.63
C GLN A 107 -10.32 11.77 -9.12
N ILE A 108 -9.79 10.70 -8.50
CA ILE A 108 -10.15 9.32 -8.86
C ILE A 108 -11.63 9.06 -8.53
N ALA A 109 -12.08 9.41 -7.32
CA ALA A 109 -13.47 9.20 -6.89
C ALA A 109 -14.48 9.96 -7.77
N PHE A 110 -14.21 11.23 -8.09
CA PHE A 110 -15.14 12.05 -8.87
C PHE A 110 -15.09 11.77 -10.37
N LYS A 111 -13.94 11.39 -10.95
CA LYS A 111 -13.88 11.02 -12.39
C LYS A 111 -14.45 9.63 -12.66
N ASP A 112 -14.45 8.73 -11.68
CA ASP A 112 -15.19 7.46 -11.80
C ASP A 112 -16.72 7.67 -11.65
N SER A 113 -17.16 8.89 -11.29
CA SER A 113 -18.57 9.31 -11.20
C SER A 113 -19.09 10.04 -12.44
N SER A 114 -18.31 10.18 -13.52
CA SER A 114 -18.86 10.67 -14.79
C SER A 114 -19.68 9.57 -15.43
N TRP A 115 -20.99 9.61 -15.15
CA TRP A 115 -22.03 8.78 -15.73
C TRP A 115 -21.85 8.62 -17.24
N GLU A 116 -21.76 7.38 -17.71
CA GLU A 116 -22.17 7.02 -19.06
C GLU A 116 -23.66 7.33 -19.18
N THR A 117 -23.98 8.56 -19.60
CA THR A 117 -25.27 8.91 -20.22
C THR A 117 -25.24 8.59 -21.70
#